data_AF-A0A1G8FBC6-F1
#
_entry.id   AF-A0A1G8FBC6-F1
#
_cell.length_a   1.000
_cell.length_b   1.000
_cell.length_c   1.000
_cell.angle_alpha   90.00
_cell.angle_beta   90.00
_cell.angle_gamma   90.00
#
_symmetry.space_group_name_H-M   'P 1'
#
loop_
_entity.id
_entity.type
_entity.pdbx_description
1 polymer ?
#
loop_
_entity_poly.entity_id
_entity_poly.type
_entity_poly.pdbx_seq_one_letter_code
_entity_poly.pdbx_strand_id
1 'polypeptide(L)'
;MLANRNLKWVNTAKCLLCLTGLGLAGSTIGQIGRGVKPLSPDLLARLATVLGIPADDLAAVTGISLPDNPPPTHPAATELAGLIWDVRRLTSDQVRCLRDDAESLRSE
;
A
#
# COMPACT_ATOMS: atom_id res chain seq x y z
N MET A 1 -10.67 0.47 2.71
CA MET A 1 -9.75 0.58 1.56
C MET A 1 -8.70 -0.53 1.55
N LEU A 2 -7.88 -0.71 2.60
CA LEU A 2 -6.83 -1.74 2.62
C LEU A 2 -7.35 -3.19 2.52
N ALA A 3 -8.41 -3.52 3.27
CA ALA A 3 -9.04 -4.85 3.22
C ALA A 3 -9.56 -5.21 1.81
N ASN A 4 -9.99 -4.22 1.02
CA ASN A 4 -10.47 -4.40 -0.36
C ASN A 4 -9.33 -4.71 -1.35
N ARG A 5 -8.07 -4.73 -0.89
CA ARG A 5 -6.86 -5.05 -1.66
C ARG A 5 -6.13 -6.26 -1.09
N ASN A 6 -6.81 -7.10 -0.30
CA ASN A 6 -6.19 -8.22 0.44
C ASN A 6 -5.04 -7.79 1.37
N LEU A 7 -4.96 -6.50 1.74
CA LEU A 7 -3.93 -5.97 2.62
C LEU A 7 -4.39 -6.01 4.07
N LYS A 8 -3.75 -6.87 4.87
CA LYS A 8 -3.75 -6.79 6.33
C LYS A 8 -2.72 -5.76 6.80
N TRP A 9 -2.73 -5.40 8.09
CA TRP A 9 -1.85 -4.36 8.64
C TRP A 9 -0.35 -4.62 8.40
N VAL A 10 0.10 -5.86 8.62
CA VAL A 10 1.50 -6.24 8.37
C VAL A 10 1.85 -6.16 6.89
N ASN A 11 0.96 -6.61 6.01
CA ASN A 11 1.20 -6.56 4.56
C ASN A 11 1.19 -5.11 4.06
N THR A 12 0.35 -4.25 4.64
CA THR A 12 0.34 -2.80 4.36
C THR A 12 1.67 -2.17 4.74
N ALA A 13 2.19 -2.49 5.92
CA ALA A 13 3.49 -2.00 6.37
C ALA A 13 4.63 -2.46 5.44
N LYS A 14 4.60 -3.71 4.96
CA LYS A 14 5.55 -4.21 3.96
C LYS A 14 5.44 -3.46 2.64
N CYS A 15 4.22 -3.23 2.12
CA CYS A 15 4.02 -2.45 0.91
C CYS A 15 4.53 -1.01 1.06
N LEU A 16 4.28 -0.35 2.19
CA LEU A 16 4.81 1.00 2.45
C LEU A 16 6.33 1.03 2.42
N LEU A 17 6.99 0.03 3.02
CA LEU A 17 8.44 -0.09 2.99
C LEU A 17 8.94 -0.32 1.56
N CYS A 18 8.36 -1.27 0.83
CA CYS A 18 8.81 -1.62 -0.52
C CYS A 18 8.56 -0.52 -1.55
N LEU A 19 7.42 0.17 -1.49
CA LEU A 19 7.03 1.16 -2.49
C LEU A 19 7.47 2.58 -2.16
N THR A 20 7.75 2.90 -0.88
CA THR A 20 8.03 4.29 -0.47
C THR A 20 9.25 4.42 0.45
N GLY A 21 9.83 3.31 0.90
CA GLY A 21 10.93 3.30 1.87
C GLY A 21 10.51 3.53 3.32
N LEU A 22 9.22 3.77 3.60
CA LEU A 22 8.76 4.02 4.97
C LEU A 22 8.51 2.71 5.74
N GLY A 23 9.38 2.42 6.71
CA GLY A 23 9.20 1.33 7.65
C GLY A 23 8.26 1.69 8.80
N LEU A 24 7.18 0.92 8.97
CA LEU A 24 6.27 1.02 10.12
C LEU A 24 5.97 -0.38 10.68
N ALA A 25 5.68 -0.46 11.97
CA ALA A 25 5.10 -1.67 12.54
C ALA A 25 3.65 -1.86 12.05
N GLY A 26 3.22 -3.11 11.84
CA GLY A 26 1.83 -3.42 11.49
C GLY A 26 0.84 -2.93 12.57
N SER A 27 1.23 -2.95 13.84
CA SER A 27 0.42 -2.40 14.93
C SER A 27 0.17 -0.90 14.78
N THR A 28 1.16 -0.13 14.30
CA THR A 28 1.03 1.30 14.02
C THR A 28 -0.02 1.55 12.93
N ILE A 29 0.00 0.77 11.85
CA ILE A 29 -1.04 0.83 10.79
C ILE A 29 -2.42 0.53 11.40
N GLY A 30 -2.51 -0.49 12.26
CA GLY A 30 -3.74 -0.83 12.96
C GLY A 30 -4.22 0.23 13.95
N GLN A 31 -3.34 1.01 14.58
CA GLN A 31 -3.72 2.14 15.43
C GLN A 31 -4.27 3.30 14.59
N ILE A 32 -3.67 3.57 13.43
CA ILE A 32 -4.13 4.61 12.50
C ILE A 32 -5.48 4.25 11.91
N GLY A 33 -5.65 3.01 11.42
CA GLY A 33 -6.92 2.53 10.87
C GLY A 33 -8.07 2.51 11.88
N ARG A 34 -7.77 2.54 13.19
CA ARG A 34 -8.75 2.66 14.28
C ARG A 34 -8.91 4.08 14.82
N GLY A 35 -8.20 5.06 14.26
CA GLY A 35 -8.23 6.45 14.74
C GLY A 35 -7.53 6.68 16.09
N VAL A 36 -6.83 5.69 16.64
CA VAL A 36 -6.06 5.84 17.90
C VAL A 36 -4.81 6.68 17.69
N LYS A 37 -4.21 6.58 16.51
CA LYS A 37 -3.06 7.40 16.08
C LYS A 37 -3.47 8.22 14.86
N PRO A 38 -3.17 9.53 14.79
CA PRO A 38 -3.52 10.34 13.63
C PRO A 38 -2.77 9.89 12.37
N LEU A 39 -3.43 10.04 11.22
CA LEU A 39 -2.81 9.92 9.90
C LEU A 39 -2.05 11.22 9.60
N SER A 40 -0.75 11.13 9.31
CA SER A 40 0.05 12.30 8.93
C SER A 40 -0.07 12.58 7.41
N PRO A 41 0.17 13.83 6.96
CA PRO A 41 0.27 14.19 5.54
C PRO A 41 1.21 13.29 4.72
N ASP A 42 2.44 13.08 5.22
CA ASP A 42 3.43 12.22 4.55
C ASP A 42 2.93 10.78 4.42
N LEU A 43 2.32 10.22 5.47
CA LEU A 43 1.79 8.86 5.41
C LEU A 43 0.56 8.75 4.50
N LEU A 44 -0.28 9.79 4.42
CA LEU A 44 -1.38 9.84 3.47
C LEU A 44 -0.86 9.76 2.04
N ALA A 45 0.12 10.60 1.67
CA ALA A 45 0.71 10.59 0.34
C ALA A 45 1.32 9.22 -0.01
N ARG A 46 2.01 8.59 0.94
CA ARG A 46 2.57 7.23 0.75
C ARG A 46 1.51 6.14 0.64
N LEU A 47 0.42 6.26 1.38
CA LEU A 47 -0.72 5.34 1.26
C LEU A 47 -1.42 5.52 -0.09
N ALA A 48 -1.50 6.74 -0.62
CA ALA A 48 -2.01 7.00 -1.96
C ALA A 48 -1.20 6.22 -3.01
N THR A 49 0.14 6.22 -2.90
CA THR A 49 1.03 5.38 -3.73
C THR A 49 0.70 3.90 -3.60
N VAL A 50 0.64 3.35 -2.39
CA VAL A 50 0.35 1.92 -2.17
C VAL A 50 -1.03 1.51 -2.69
N LEU A 51 -2.00 2.42 -2.58
CA LEU A 51 -3.36 2.19 -3.04
C LEU A 51 -3.52 2.46 -4.55
N GLY A 52 -2.56 3.09 -5.23
CA GLY A 52 -2.73 3.52 -6.61
C GLY A 52 -3.92 4.47 -6.78
N ILE A 53 -4.13 5.36 -5.81
CA ILE A 53 -5.17 6.39 -5.82
C ILE A 53 -4.45 7.75 -5.89
N PRO A 54 -4.95 8.74 -6.64
CA PRO A 54 -4.40 10.09 -6.61
C PRO A 54 -4.33 10.64 -5.18
N ALA A 55 -3.20 11.24 -4.81
CA ALA A 55 -3.03 11.76 -3.46
C ALA A 55 -4.03 12.90 -3.15
N ASP A 56 -4.37 13.71 -4.15
CA ASP A 56 -5.36 14.78 -4.04
C ASP A 56 -6.76 14.26 -3.71
N ASP A 57 -7.17 13.14 -4.32
CA ASP A 57 -8.46 12.50 -4.02
C ASP A 57 -8.50 12.01 -2.57
N LEU A 58 -7.40 11.40 -2.11
CA LEU A 58 -7.31 10.92 -0.73
C LEU A 58 -7.25 12.08 0.27
N ALA A 59 -6.58 13.19 -0.09
CA ALA A 59 -6.55 14.42 0.69
C ALA A 59 -7.95 15.03 0.81
N ALA A 60 -8.70 15.10 -0.29
CA ALA A 60 -10.07 15.63 -0.30
C ALA A 60 -11.02 14.82 0.60
N VAL A 61 -10.91 13.49 0.61
CA VAL A 61 -11.76 12.63 1.45
C VAL A 61 -11.38 12.71 2.94
N THR A 62 -10.10 12.95 3.25
CA THR A 62 -9.62 12.96 4.65
C THR A 62 -9.53 14.35 5.27
N GLY A 63 -9.58 15.41 4.47
CA GLY A 63 -9.36 16.79 4.91
C GLY A 63 -7.92 17.09 5.32
N ILE A 64 -6.95 16.23 4.96
CA ILE A 64 -5.54 16.37 5.31
C ILE A 64 -4.80 16.96 4.10
N SER A 65 -4.18 18.12 4.29
CA SER A 65 -3.32 18.73 3.26
C SER A 65 -2.13 17.83 2.92
N LEU A 66 -1.76 17.79 1.64
CA LEU A 66 -0.57 17.08 1.17
C LEU A 66 0.72 17.79 1.63
N PRO A 67 1.83 17.06 1.77
CA PRO A 67 3.13 17.67 2.02
C PRO A 67 3.58 18.51 0.81
N ASP A 68 4.28 19.62 1.07
CA ASP A 68 4.82 20.50 0.01
C ASP A 68 5.74 19.74 -0.96
N ASN A 69 6.50 18.76 -0.42
CA ASN A 69 7.35 17.88 -1.21
C ASN A 69 6.77 16.46 -1.18
N PRO A 70 6.48 15.85 -2.35
CA PRO A 70 5.99 14.50 -2.40
C PRO A 70 7.03 13.51 -1.86
N PRO A 71 6.60 12.45 -1.16
CA PRO A 71 7.52 11.44 -0.65
C PRO A 71 8.18 10.67 -1.80
N PRO A 72 9.41 10.17 -1.62
CA PRO A 72 10.05 9.30 -2.60
C PRO A 72 9.24 8.01 -2.77
N THR A 73 9.16 7.55 -4.01
CA THR A 73 8.47 6.31 -4.39
C THR A 73 9.38 5.44 -5.24
N HIS A 74 9.17 4.13 -5.19
CA HIS A 74 9.83 3.17 -6.06
C HIS A 74 9.49 3.48 -7.53
N PRO A 75 10.43 3.34 -8.50
CA PRO A 75 10.16 3.64 -9.92
C PRO A 75 8.96 2.87 -10.49
N ALA A 76 8.81 1.60 -10.10
CA ALA A 76 7.69 0.74 -10.49
C ALA A 76 6.44 0.84 -9.59
N ALA A 77 6.28 1.93 -8.82
CA ALA A 77 5.19 2.03 -7.84
C ALA A 77 3.80 1.94 -8.47
N THR A 78 3.62 2.50 -9.67
CA THR A 78 2.34 2.47 -10.41
C THR A 78 1.98 1.05 -10.82
N GLU A 79 2.92 0.31 -11.40
CA GLU A 79 2.76 -1.07 -11.84
C GLU A 79 2.50 -1.99 -10.64
N LEU A 80 3.23 -1.80 -9.55
CA LEU A 80 3.04 -2.58 -8.32
C LEU A 80 1.68 -2.28 -7.65
N ALA A 81 1.23 -1.02 -7.66
CA ALA A 81 -0.10 -0.67 -7.17
C ALA A 81 -1.21 -1.26 -8.05
N GLY A 82 -0.99 -1.33 -9.36
CA GLY A 82 -1.83 -2.06 -10.33
C GLY A 82 -1.90 -3.54 -9.99
N LEU A 83 -0.75 -4.20 -9.77
CA LEU A 83 -0.72 -5.60 -9.37
C LEU A 83 -1.48 -5.85 -8.05
N ILE A 84 -1.30 -4.99 -7.04
CA ILE A 84 -2.05 -5.05 -5.78
C ILE A 84 -3.56 -4.91 -6.02
N TRP A 85 -3.97 -4.07 -6.98
CA TRP A 85 -5.38 -3.97 -7.38
C TRP A 85 -5.86 -5.27 -8.03
N ASP A 86 -5.12 -5.83 -8.97
CA ASP A 86 -5.57 -6.96 -9.76
C ASP A 86 -5.73 -8.23 -8.92
N VAL A 87 -4.81 -8.46 -7.96
CA VAL A 87 -4.89 -9.61 -7.05
C VAL A 87 -5.98 -9.50 -5.98
N ARG A 88 -6.68 -8.36 -5.89
CA ARG A 88 -7.64 -8.09 -4.80
C ARG A 88 -8.83 -9.05 -4.75
N ARG A 89 -9.16 -9.68 -5.87
CA ARG A 89 -10.29 -10.62 -5.99
C ARG A 89 -9.86 -12.08 -5.92
N LEU A 90 -8.57 -12.34 -5.80
CA LEU A 90 -8.04 -13.69 -5.71
C LEU A 90 -8.23 -14.24 -4.29
N THR A 91 -8.52 -15.53 -4.22
CA THR A 91 -8.50 -16.27 -2.95
C THR A 91 -7.07 -16.47 -2.46
N SER A 92 -6.91 -16.87 -1.20
CA SER A 92 -5.57 -17.17 -0.66
C SER A 92 -4.84 -18.28 -1.41
N ASP A 93 -5.56 -19.25 -1.97
CA ASP A 93 -4.97 -20.32 -2.78
C ASP A 93 -4.54 -19.81 -4.16
N GLN A 94 -5.36 -18.97 -4.80
CA GLN A 94 -5.01 -18.35 -6.08
C GLN A 94 -3.79 -17.41 -5.96
N VAL A 95 -3.69 -16.64 -4.87
CA VAL A 95 -2.50 -15.82 -4.58
C VAL A 95 -1.27 -16.70 -4.34
N ARG A 96 -1.43 -17.89 -3.73
CA ARG A 96 -0.34 -18.84 -3.55
C ARG A 96 0.17 -19.36 -4.90
N CYS A 97 -0.73 -19.81 -5.77
CA CYS A 97 -0.37 -20.24 -7.13
C CYS A 97 0.34 -19.12 -7.91
N LEU A 98 -0.19 -17.90 -7.88
CA LEU A 98 0.45 -16.76 -8.56
C LEU A 98 1.88 -16.50 -8.05
N ARG A 99 2.11 -16.63 -6.75
CA ARG A 99 3.46 -16.51 -6.17
C ARG A 99 4.37 -17.63 -6.66
N ASP A 100 3.89 -18.86 -6.64
CA ASP A 100 4.67 -20.04 -7.04
C ASP A 100 5.05 -19.94 -8.55
N ASP A 101 4.13 -19.46 -9.40
CA ASP A 101 4.39 -19.14 -10.81
C ASP A 101 5.48 -18.06 -10.97
N ALA A 102 5.39 -16.98 -10.20
CA ALA A 102 6.37 -15.90 -10.21
C ALA A 102 7.76 -16.34 -9.71
N GLU A 103 7.81 -17.28 -8.76
CA GLU A 103 9.05 -17.90 -8.28
C GLU A 103 9.69 -18.77 -9.37
N SER A 104 8.89 -19.53 -10.12
CA SER A 104 9.37 -20.33 -11.27
C SER A 104 10.01 -19.45 -12.35
N LEU A 105 9.37 -18.34 -12.72
CA LEU A 105 9.89 -17.39 -13.71
C LEU A 105 11.22 -16.74 -13.31
N ARG A 106 11.55 -16.71 -12.01
CA ARG A 106 12.83 -16.17 -11.52
C ARG A 106 13.96 -17.20 -11.57
N SER A 107 13.62 -18.49 -11.58
CA SER A 107 14.59 -19.59 -11.60
C SER A 107 15.02 -20.02 -13.01
N GLU A 108 14.37 -19.48 -14.04
CA GLU A 108 14.75 -19.59 -15.46
C GLU A 108 15.81 -18.54 -15.84
#